data_AF-A0A927SUS0-F1
#
_entry.id   AF-A0A927SUS0-F1
#
_cell.length_a   1.000
_cell.length_b   1.000
_cell.length_c   1.000
_cell.angle_alpha   90.00
_cell.angle_beta   90.00
_cell.angle_gamma   90.00
#
_symmetry.space_group_name_H-M   'P 1'
#
loop_
_entity.id
_entity.type
_entity.pdbx_description
1 polymer ?
#
loop_
_entity_poly.entity_id
_entity_poly.type
_entity_poly.pdbx_seq_one_letter_code
_entity_poly.pdbx_strand_id
1 'polypeptide(L)'
;MSKKNNRGLKEALRKTIVSLKRKPQTIPMLVLAVAFVYYSLNLTHVSDTTAKIQSQGMGLSGFCTMLFSMLSFVCFMNAYPHRKKTNIPMLVLMFVMLIGLIFCDSYYMGCISRAMTRADHPIVVDQNTIYIQQAFDMLGVHRIILIVGFVLTLLVPVLRKLLKKIDTSLPVEEGSEMVSLHLSQED
;
A
#
# COMPACT_ATOMS: atom_id res chain seq x y z
N MET A 1 23.38 -15.81 27.27
CA MET A 1 23.58 -15.39 25.86
C MET A 1 22.18 -15.05 25.29
N SER A 2 21.99 -13.95 24.56
CA SER A 2 20.70 -13.42 23.99
C SER A 2 20.08 -12.19 24.70
N LYS A 3 20.76 -11.03 24.65
CA LYS A 3 20.13 -9.70 24.90
C LYS A 3 20.55 -8.62 23.89
N LYS A 4 21.59 -8.86 23.08
CA LYS A 4 22.19 -7.87 22.15
C LYS A 4 21.36 -7.66 20.87
N ASN A 5 20.66 -8.68 20.38
CA ASN A 5 19.88 -8.59 19.13
C ASN A 5 18.66 -7.64 19.24
N ASN A 6 18.08 -7.54 20.44
CA ASN A 6 16.91 -6.67 20.68
C ASN A 6 17.24 -5.17 20.71
N ARG A 7 18.50 -4.76 20.94
CA ARG A 7 18.89 -3.34 20.92
C ARG A 7 18.92 -2.79 19.49
N GLY A 8 19.55 -3.50 18.55
CA GLY A 8 19.57 -3.10 17.14
C GLY A 8 18.18 -3.08 16.49
N LEU A 9 17.33 -4.06 16.81
CA LEU A 9 15.96 -4.14 16.30
C LEU A 9 15.07 -3.03 16.89
N LYS A 10 15.21 -2.72 18.18
CA LYS A 10 14.52 -1.57 18.82
C LYS A 10 15.00 -0.23 18.26
N GLU A 11 16.29 -0.07 17.97
CA GLU A 11 16.82 1.14 17.32
C GLU A 11 16.34 1.28 15.88
N ALA A 12 16.28 0.18 15.12
CA ALA A 12 15.74 0.16 13.77
C ALA A 12 14.25 0.55 13.77
N LEU A 13 13.44 -0.06 14.65
CA LEU A 13 12.03 0.30 14.80
C LEU A 13 11.85 1.76 15.23
N ARG A 14 12.68 2.25 16.16
CA ARG A 14 12.65 3.66 16.57
C ARG A 14 13.03 4.59 15.42
N LYS A 15 14.09 4.28 14.65
CA LYS A 15 14.48 5.04 13.46
C LYS A 15 13.36 5.05 12.42
N THR A 16 12.67 3.92 12.22
CA THR A 16 11.51 3.83 11.34
C THR A 16 10.35 4.68 11.85
N ILE A 17 10.03 4.65 13.15
CA ILE A 17 8.99 5.50 13.76
C ILE A 17 9.34 6.99 13.64
N VAL A 18 10.59 7.37 13.90
CA VAL A 18 11.07 8.76 13.77
C VAL A 18 11.06 9.23 12.31
N SER A 19 11.43 8.36 11.37
CA SER A 19 11.30 8.57 9.92
C SER A 19 9.83 8.81 9.53
N LEU A 20 8.93 7.95 10.01
CA LEU A 20 7.49 8.03 9.76
C LEU A 20 6.87 9.31 10.36
N LYS A 21 7.33 9.71 11.54
CA LYS A 21 6.95 10.98 12.19
C LYS A 21 7.39 12.21 11.38
N ARG A 22 8.56 12.14 10.74
CA ARG A 22 9.06 13.21 9.86
C ARG A 22 8.29 13.29 8.54
N LYS A 23 7.77 12.18 8.02
CA LYS A 23 6.99 12.11 6.75
C LYS A 23 5.79 11.15 6.86
N PRO A 24 4.65 11.58 7.43
CA PRO A 24 3.46 10.72 7.58
C PRO A 24 2.85 10.26 6.25
N GLN A 25 3.18 10.95 5.15
CA GLN A 25 2.78 10.66 3.78
C GLN A 25 3.41 9.37 3.24
N THR A 26 4.51 8.89 3.83
CA THR A 26 5.17 7.65 3.41
C THR A 26 4.31 6.42 3.69
N ILE A 27 3.40 6.47 4.66
CA ILE A 27 2.47 5.37 4.98
C ILE A 27 1.54 5.07 3.79
N PRO A 28 0.68 6.00 3.34
CA PRO A 28 -0.21 5.74 2.20
C PRO A 28 0.58 5.48 0.91
N MET A 29 1.75 6.11 0.72
CA MET A 29 2.63 5.81 -0.42
C MET A 29 3.03 4.34 -0.46
N LEU A 30 3.46 3.79 0.68
CA LEU A 30 3.91 2.40 0.77
C LEU A 30 2.74 1.43 0.56
N VAL A 31 1.56 1.76 1.11
CA VAL A 31 0.33 0.96 0.89
C VAL A 31 -0.05 0.93 -0.59
N LEU A 32 -0.03 2.06 -1.28
CA LEU A 32 -0.30 2.12 -2.73
C LEU A 32 0.76 1.37 -3.55
N ALA A 33 2.03 1.46 -3.16
CA ALA A 33 3.11 0.69 -3.80
C ALA A 33 2.92 -0.82 -3.60
N VAL A 34 2.55 -1.27 -2.39
CA VAL A 34 2.23 -2.68 -2.11
C VAL A 34 1.01 -3.12 -2.91
N ALA A 35 -0.04 -2.29 -3.01
CA ALA A 35 -1.21 -2.58 -3.83
C ALA A 35 -0.83 -2.80 -5.30
N PHE A 36 0.01 -1.92 -5.85
CA PHE A 36 0.51 -2.01 -7.22
C PHE A 36 1.37 -3.27 -7.44
N VAL A 37 2.32 -3.55 -6.54
CA VAL A 37 3.18 -4.74 -6.66
C VAL A 37 2.36 -6.02 -6.53
N TYR A 38 1.44 -6.07 -5.57
CA TYR A 38 0.53 -7.19 -5.40
C TYR A 38 -0.30 -7.43 -6.67
N TYR A 39 -0.79 -6.36 -7.30
CA TYR A 39 -1.49 -6.47 -8.57
C TYR A 39 -0.59 -6.96 -9.71
N SER A 40 0.59 -6.36 -9.85
CA SER A 40 1.55 -6.71 -10.88
C SER A 40 2.01 -8.17 -10.81
N LEU A 41 2.19 -8.73 -9.61
CA LEU A 41 2.62 -10.12 -9.43
C LEU A 41 1.54 -11.14 -9.79
N ASN A 42 0.26 -10.74 -9.74
CA ASN A 42 -0.88 -11.61 -10.03
C ASN A 42 -1.50 -11.36 -11.42
N LEU A 43 -0.81 -10.59 -12.27
CA LEU A 43 -1.27 -10.29 -13.63
C LEU A 43 -1.49 -11.54 -14.48
N THR A 44 -0.71 -12.61 -14.28
CA THR A 44 -0.86 -13.86 -15.02
C THR A 44 -2.25 -14.47 -14.80
N HIS A 45 -2.72 -14.54 -13.55
CA HIS A 45 -4.05 -15.06 -13.22
C HIS A 45 -5.16 -14.20 -13.84
N VAL A 46 -5.01 -12.87 -13.81
CA VAL A 46 -5.95 -11.93 -14.44
C VAL A 46 -5.94 -12.10 -15.96
N SER A 47 -4.78 -12.28 -16.59
CA SER A 47 -4.66 -12.47 -18.03
C SER A 47 -5.30 -13.78 -18.49
N ASP A 48 -5.03 -14.90 -17.81
CA ASP A 48 -5.60 -16.21 -18.13
C ASP A 48 -7.13 -16.21 -17.93
N THR A 49 -7.61 -15.57 -16.87
CA THR A 49 -9.04 -15.37 -16.61
C THR A 49 -9.71 -14.56 -17.72
N THR A 50 -9.05 -13.49 -18.18
CA THR A 50 -9.54 -12.68 -19.31
C THR A 50 -9.60 -13.48 -20.61
N ALA A 51 -8.55 -14.25 -20.90
CA ALA A 51 -8.46 -15.08 -22.09
C ALA A 51 -9.51 -16.18 -22.12
N LYS A 52 -9.89 -16.71 -20.94
CA LYS A 52 -10.89 -17.78 -20.82
C LYS A 52 -12.34 -17.26 -20.86
N ILE A 53 -12.63 -16.18 -20.13
CA ILE A 53 -14.00 -15.66 -20.00
C ILE A 53 -14.38 -14.82 -21.23
N GLN A 54 -13.42 -14.07 -21.77
CA GLN A 54 -13.61 -13.16 -22.91
C GLN A 54 -14.85 -12.26 -22.81
N SER A 55 -15.18 -11.81 -21.59
CA SER A 55 -16.30 -10.90 -21.39
C SER A 55 -15.99 -9.54 -22.00
N GLN A 56 -17.00 -8.91 -22.61
CA GLN A 56 -16.90 -7.56 -23.14
C GLN A 56 -16.38 -6.60 -22.06
N GLY A 57 -15.34 -5.83 -22.38
CA GLY A 57 -14.76 -4.83 -21.47
C GLY A 57 -13.81 -5.38 -20.40
N MET A 58 -13.60 -6.69 -20.30
CA MET A 58 -12.75 -7.29 -19.26
C MET A 58 -11.26 -6.99 -19.47
N GLY A 59 -10.78 -7.08 -20.72
CA GLY A 59 -9.41 -6.67 -21.06
C GLY A 59 -9.18 -5.16 -20.86
N LEU A 60 -10.16 -4.34 -21.20
CA LEU A 60 -10.09 -2.88 -21.02
C LEU A 60 -10.05 -2.50 -19.53
N SER A 61 -10.88 -3.13 -18.69
CA SER A 61 -10.86 -2.89 -17.24
C SER A 61 -9.55 -3.34 -16.61
N GLY A 62 -8.98 -4.47 -17.02
CA GLY A 62 -7.63 -4.89 -16.59
C GLY A 62 -6.53 -3.88 -16.99
N PHE A 63 -6.59 -3.37 -18.22
CA PHE A 63 -5.66 -2.33 -18.70
C PHE A 63 -5.81 -1.01 -17.93
N CYS A 64 -7.04 -0.52 -17.77
CA CYS A 64 -7.33 0.70 -17.00
C CYS A 64 -6.86 0.57 -15.56
N THR A 65 -7.00 -0.62 -14.95
CA THR A 65 -6.54 -0.87 -13.58
C THR A 65 -5.02 -0.73 -13.48
N MET A 66 -4.27 -1.30 -14.43
CA MET A 66 -2.81 -1.15 -14.46
C MET A 66 -2.39 0.32 -14.63
N LEU A 67 -3.02 1.01 -15.59
CA LEU A 67 -2.71 2.39 -15.94
C LEU A 67 -3.03 3.35 -14.79
N PHE A 68 -4.23 3.25 -14.21
CA PHE A 68 -4.62 4.08 -13.07
C PHE A 68 -3.82 3.78 -11.82
N SER A 69 -3.31 2.54 -11.65
CA SER A 69 -2.45 2.20 -10.52
C SER A 69 -1.09 2.90 -10.62
N MET A 70 -0.45 2.88 -11.80
CA MET A 70 0.77 3.66 -12.04
C MET A 70 0.53 5.16 -11.92
N LEU A 71 -0.53 5.68 -12.55
CA LEU A 71 -0.85 7.11 -12.49
C LEU A 71 -1.15 7.56 -11.07
N SER A 72 -1.91 6.80 -10.28
CA SER A 72 -2.21 7.13 -8.88
C SER A 72 -0.92 7.25 -8.06
N PHE A 73 0.05 6.36 -8.28
CA PHE A 73 1.34 6.40 -7.61
C PHE A 73 2.15 7.66 -7.99
N VAL A 74 2.23 7.97 -9.28
CA VAL A 74 2.90 9.19 -9.78
C VAL A 74 2.19 10.45 -9.29
N CYS A 75 0.85 10.45 -9.27
CA CYS A 75 0.04 11.53 -8.70
C CYS A 75 0.33 11.71 -7.22
N PHE A 76 0.46 10.63 -6.45
CA PHE A 76 0.80 10.70 -5.04
C PHE A 76 2.17 11.33 -4.80
N MET A 77 3.20 10.91 -5.56
CA MET A 77 4.54 11.48 -5.48
C MET A 77 4.55 12.98 -5.80
N ASN A 78 3.77 13.38 -6.81
CA ASN A 78 3.66 14.77 -7.25
C ASN A 78 2.71 15.63 -6.40
N ALA A 79 1.77 15.02 -5.69
CA ALA A 79 0.88 15.69 -4.73
C ALA A 79 1.64 16.17 -3.49
N TYR A 80 2.68 15.43 -3.09
CA TYR A 80 3.54 15.75 -1.95
C TYR A 80 5.00 16.00 -2.36
N PRO A 81 5.27 17.08 -3.12
CA PRO A 81 6.61 17.40 -3.60
C PRO A 81 7.55 17.69 -2.43
N HIS A 82 8.79 17.19 -2.52
CA HIS A 82 9.77 17.33 -1.46
C HIS A 82 10.03 18.83 -1.18
N ARG A 83 9.82 19.26 0.08
CA ARG A 83 10.05 20.62 0.56
C ARG A 83 9.10 21.71 0.03
N LYS A 84 7.96 21.37 -0.58
CA LYS A 84 6.93 22.34 -1.04
C LYS A 84 5.56 22.08 -0.40
N LYS A 85 4.64 23.05 -0.51
CA LYS A 85 3.24 22.89 -0.10
C LYS A 85 2.54 21.85 -1.00
N THR A 86 1.57 21.13 -0.44
CA THR A 86 0.80 20.08 -1.13
C THR A 86 0.16 20.63 -2.41
N ASN A 87 0.34 19.93 -3.53
CA ASN A 87 -0.30 20.28 -4.79
C ASN A 87 -1.74 19.72 -4.79
N ILE A 88 -2.70 20.58 -4.46
CA ILE A 88 -4.12 20.24 -4.34
C ILE A 88 -4.67 19.63 -5.65
N PRO A 89 -4.43 20.20 -6.84
CA PRO A 89 -4.82 19.59 -8.11
C PRO A 89 -4.38 18.13 -8.27
N MET A 90 -3.10 17.83 -7.95
CA MET A 90 -2.57 16.47 -8.10
C MET A 90 -3.16 15.50 -7.08
N LEU A 91 -3.49 16.00 -5.89
CA LEU A 91 -4.15 15.23 -4.84
C LEU A 91 -5.61 14.89 -5.23
N VAL A 92 -6.33 15.84 -5.83
CA VAL A 92 -7.68 15.58 -6.38
C VAL A 92 -7.59 14.55 -7.51
N LEU A 93 -6.63 14.70 -8.42
CA LEU A 93 -6.42 13.77 -9.53
C LEU A 93 -6.14 12.35 -9.02
N MET A 94 -5.29 12.20 -8.00
CA MET A 94 -5.03 10.92 -7.35
C MET A 94 -6.32 10.28 -6.81
N PHE A 95 -7.20 11.05 -6.16
CA PHE A 95 -8.47 10.51 -5.66
C PHE A 95 -9.40 10.06 -6.78
N VAL A 96 -9.46 10.81 -7.88
CA VAL A 96 -10.22 10.40 -9.08
C VAL A 96 -9.69 9.07 -9.62
N MET A 97 -8.37 8.90 -9.71
CA MET A 97 -7.75 7.66 -10.19
C MET A 97 -7.99 6.47 -9.24
N LEU A 98 -7.98 6.69 -7.92
CA LEU A 98 -8.33 5.66 -6.93
C LEU A 98 -9.80 5.23 -7.02
N ILE A 99 -10.71 6.17 -7.23
CA ILE A 99 -12.13 5.85 -7.46
C ILE A 99 -12.30 5.05 -8.76
N GLY A 100 -11.59 5.46 -9.82
CA GLY A 100 -11.56 4.73 -11.09
C GLY A 100 -11.05 3.30 -10.93
N LEU A 101 -10.00 3.07 -10.14
CA LEU A 101 -9.49 1.74 -9.82
C LEU A 101 -10.53 0.86 -9.14
N ILE A 102 -11.17 1.36 -8.08
CA ILE A 102 -12.21 0.61 -7.34
C ILE A 102 -13.38 0.25 -8.27
N PHE A 103 -13.74 1.15 -9.19
CA PHE A 103 -14.77 0.89 -10.19
C PHE A 103 -14.33 -0.19 -11.19
N CYS A 104 -13.11 -0.13 -11.72
CA CYS A 104 -12.57 -1.14 -12.64
C CYS A 104 -12.49 -2.52 -11.98
N ASP A 105 -11.98 -2.62 -10.75
CA ASP A 105 -11.94 -3.87 -9.99
C ASP A 105 -13.35 -4.45 -9.80
N SER A 106 -14.32 -3.60 -9.42
CA SER A 106 -15.70 -4.02 -9.20
C SER A 106 -16.37 -4.49 -10.49
N TYR A 107 -16.13 -3.82 -11.61
CA TYR A 107 -16.60 -4.23 -12.92
C TYR A 107 -16.01 -5.58 -13.33
N TYR A 108 -14.70 -5.76 -13.15
CA TYR A 108 -14.00 -7.00 -13.48
C TYR A 108 -14.51 -8.18 -12.65
N MET A 109 -14.67 -8.01 -11.33
CA MET A 109 -15.29 -9.01 -10.45
C MET A 109 -16.72 -9.34 -10.88
N GLY A 110 -17.49 -8.34 -11.31
CA GLY A 110 -18.83 -8.54 -11.86
C GLY A 110 -18.82 -9.38 -13.15
N CYS A 111 -17.85 -9.17 -14.03
CA CYS A 111 -17.66 -10.00 -15.22
C CYS A 111 -17.35 -11.46 -14.86
N ILE A 112 -16.47 -11.71 -13.89
CA ILE A 112 -16.17 -13.07 -13.40
C ILE A 112 -17.43 -13.72 -12.83
N SER A 113 -18.12 -13.02 -11.93
CA SER A 113 -19.34 -13.54 -11.28
C SER A 113 -20.41 -13.90 -12.31
N ARG A 114 -20.66 -13.02 -13.28
CA ARG A 114 -21.60 -13.30 -14.38
C ARG A 114 -21.17 -14.47 -15.25
N ALA A 115 -19.87 -14.70 -15.43
CA ALA A 115 -19.38 -15.84 -16.21
C ALA A 115 -19.52 -17.17 -15.45
N MET A 116 -19.41 -17.15 -14.12
CA MET A 116 -19.59 -18.32 -13.26
C MET A 116 -21.06 -18.71 -13.09
N THR A 117 -21.99 -17.74 -13.11
CA THR A 117 -23.43 -17.98 -12.84
C THR A 117 -24.32 -17.98 -14.09
N ARG A 118 -23.75 -18.02 -15.31
CA ARG A 118 -24.53 -18.07 -16.56
C ARG A 118 -25.33 -19.37 -16.65
N ALA A 119 -26.59 -19.26 -17.09
CA ALA A 119 -27.52 -20.39 -17.20
C ALA A 119 -27.14 -21.37 -18.32
N ASP A 120 -26.67 -20.88 -19.47
CA ASP A 120 -26.48 -21.73 -20.65
C ASP A 120 -25.19 -22.56 -20.60
N HIS A 121 -24.10 -22.03 -20.02
CA HIS A 121 -22.83 -22.75 -19.79
C HIS A 121 -22.03 -22.07 -18.67
N PRO A 122 -22.25 -22.42 -17.39
CA PRO A 122 -21.46 -21.86 -16.30
C PRO A 122 -20.02 -22.36 -16.40
N ILE A 123 -19.05 -21.46 -16.18
CA ILE A 123 -17.66 -21.87 -16.05
C ILE A 123 -17.51 -22.52 -14.67
N VAL A 124 -17.47 -23.84 -14.65
CA VAL A 124 -17.17 -24.61 -13.44
C VAL A 124 -15.69 -24.44 -13.11
N VAL A 125 -15.41 -24.04 -11.88
CA VAL A 125 -14.04 -23.95 -11.36
C VAL A 125 -13.58 -25.37 -11.06
N ASP A 126 -12.65 -25.87 -11.87
CA ASP A 126 -11.99 -27.17 -11.71
C ASP A 126 -10.48 -26.94 -11.59
N GLN A 127 -9.66 -27.98 -11.37
CA GLN A 127 -8.20 -27.84 -11.22
C GLN A 127 -7.54 -27.05 -12.36
N ASN A 128 -8.06 -27.16 -13.58
CA ASN A 128 -7.56 -26.44 -14.76
C ASN A 128 -8.03 -24.98 -14.87
N THR A 129 -8.98 -24.52 -14.04
CA THR A 129 -9.55 -23.16 -14.05
C THR A 129 -9.47 -22.47 -12.68
N ILE A 130 -8.71 -23.02 -11.72
CA ILE A 130 -8.45 -22.43 -10.40
C ILE A 130 -7.99 -20.96 -10.48
N TYR A 131 -7.27 -20.58 -11.54
CA TYR A 131 -6.81 -19.21 -11.75
C TYR A 131 -7.95 -18.18 -11.77
N ILE A 132 -9.19 -18.58 -12.12
CA ILE A 132 -10.37 -17.71 -12.12
C ILE A 132 -10.75 -17.33 -10.68
N GLN A 133 -10.75 -18.31 -9.79
CA GLN A 133 -11.02 -18.07 -8.37
C GLN A 133 -9.89 -17.26 -7.73
N GLN A 134 -8.63 -17.60 -8.06
CA GLN A 134 -7.48 -16.85 -7.57
C GLN A 134 -7.50 -15.39 -8.02
N ALA A 135 -7.86 -15.12 -9.28
CA ALA A 135 -8.03 -13.75 -9.79
C ALA A 135 -9.17 -13.02 -9.06
N PHE A 136 -10.29 -13.69 -8.79
CA PHE A 136 -11.40 -13.11 -8.04
C PHE A 136 -11.00 -12.71 -6.61
N ASP A 137 -10.37 -13.62 -5.88
CA ASP A 137 -9.94 -13.38 -4.49
C ASP A 137 -8.86 -12.30 -4.43
N MET A 138 -7.91 -12.34 -5.37
CA MET A 138 -6.85 -11.35 -5.51
C MET A 138 -7.40 -9.95 -5.82
N LEU A 139 -8.39 -9.81 -6.71
CA LEU A 139 -9.08 -8.54 -6.97
C LEU A 139 -9.81 -8.03 -5.72
N GLY A 140 -10.41 -8.94 -4.95
CA GLY A 140 -11.01 -8.63 -3.66
C GLY A 140 -10.00 -8.05 -2.67
N VAL A 141 -8.85 -8.69 -2.52
CA VAL A 141 -7.74 -8.22 -1.67
C VAL A 141 -7.18 -6.89 -2.17
N HIS A 142 -6.96 -6.76 -3.49
CA HIS A 142 -6.47 -5.52 -4.09
C HIS A 142 -7.38 -4.34 -3.77
N ARG A 143 -8.69 -4.51 -3.97
CA ARG A 143 -9.71 -3.52 -3.64
C ARG A 143 -9.68 -3.11 -2.16
N ILE A 144 -9.52 -4.06 -1.23
CA ILE A 144 -9.42 -3.77 0.21
C ILE A 144 -8.18 -2.90 0.48
N ILE A 145 -7.02 -3.25 -0.08
CA ILE A 145 -5.79 -2.48 0.10
C ILE A 145 -5.96 -1.06 -0.47
N LEU A 146 -6.61 -0.90 -1.62
CA LEU A 146 -6.90 0.40 -2.21
C LEU A 146 -7.82 1.26 -1.32
N ILE A 147 -8.88 0.67 -0.76
CA ILE A 147 -9.77 1.36 0.19
C ILE A 147 -9.00 1.80 1.44
N VAL A 148 -8.15 0.93 1.98
CA VAL A 148 -7.28 1.27 3.13
C VAL A 148 -6.32 2.41 2.75
N GLY A 149 -5.70 2.35 1.57
CA GLY A 149 -4.82 3.41 1.05
C GLY A 149 -5.56 4.74 0.88
N PHE A 150 -6.79 4.72 0.38
CA PHE A 150 -7.66 5.89 0.22
C PHE A 150 -7.95 6.53 1.58
N VAL A 151 -8.41 5.74 2.56
CA VAL A 151 -8.70 6.18 3.93
C VAL A 151 -7.44 6.72 4.62
N LEU A 152 -6.31 6.04 4.48
CA LEU A 152 -5.03 6.51 5.01
C LEU A 152 -4.60 7.85 4.41
N THR A 153 -4.84 8.03 3.10
CA THR A 153 -4.51 9.30 2.43
C THR A 153 -5.39 10.45 2.91
N LEU A 154 -6.68 10.20 3.14
CA LEU A 154 -7.57 11.17 3.79
C LEU A 154 -7.18 11.46 5.25
N LEU A 155 -6.66 10.46 5.96
CA LEU A 155 -6.22 10.59 7.35
C LEU A 155 -4.81 11.18 7.50
N VAL A 156 -4.04 11.42 6.44
CA VAL A 156 -2.71 12.07 6.50
C VAL A 156 -2.68 13.32 7.40
N PRO A 157 -3.61 14.30 7.31
CA PRO A 157 -3.63 15.46 8.21
C PRO A 157 -3.83 15.07 9.68
N VAL A 158 -4.61 14.03 9.97
CA VAL A 158 -4.88 13.53 11.32
C VAL A 158 -3.70 12.73 11.86
N LEU A 159 -3.13 11.82 11.05
CA LEU A 159 -1.91 11.07 11.34
C LEU A 159 -0.75 12.00 11.68
N ARG A 160 -0.63 13.12 10.96
CA ARG A 160 0.38 14.14 11.26
C ARG A 160 0.22 14.74 12.65
N LYS A 161 -1.01 14.96 13.12
CA LYS A 161 -1.28 15.47 14.47
C LYS A 161 -1.01 14.40 15.54
N LEU A 162 -1.41 13.16 15.28
CA LEU A 162 -1.22 12.03 16.21
C LEU A 162 0.26 11.66 16.36
N LEU A 163 1.01 11.53 15.26
CA LEU A 163 2.43 11.20 15.30
C LEU A 163 3.28 12.28 15.97
N LYS A 164 2.84 13.55 15.93
CA LYS A 164 3.50 14.64 16.67
C LYS A 164 3.38 14.46 18.19
N LYS A 165 2.30 13.84 18.69
CA LYS A 165 2.06 13.63 20.13
C LYS A 165 2.89 12.49 20.74
N ILE A 166 3.44 11.58 19.94
CA ILE A 166 4.28 10.49 20.46
C ILE A 166 5.63 11.07 20.87
N ASP A 167 5.96 11.00 22.15
CA ASP A 167 7.27 11.40 22.65
C ASP A 167 8.29 10.30 22.32
N THR A 168 9.22 10.61 21.43
CA THR A 168 10.32 9.71 21.02
C THR A 168 11.66 10.21 21.50
N SER A 169 11.67 11.19 22.41
CA SER A 169 12.86 11.65 23.09
C SER A 169 13.51 10.48 23.83
N LEU A 170 14.83 10.38 23.72
CA LEU A 170 15.59 9.54 24.65
C LEU A 170 15.50 10.25 26.00
N PRO A 171 15.27 9.56 27.13
CA PRO A 171 15.97 9.98 28.32
C PRO A 171 17.44 9.86 27.95
N VAL A 172 18.09 11.00 27.74
CA VAL A 172 19.53 11.02 27.57
C VAL A 172 20.06 10.50 28.91
N GLU A 173 20.66 9.30 28.94
CA GLU A 173 21.57 8.92 30.03
C GLU A 173 22.83 9.79 29.91
N GLU A 174 22.64 11.11 30.03
CA GLU A 174 23.66 12.13 30.24
C GLU A 174 24.15 11.92 31.68
N GLY A 175 25.09 11.01 31.87
CA GLY A 175 25.70 10.83 33.19
C GLY A 175 26.49 9.55 33.41
N SER A 176 26.30 8.49 32.62
CA SER A 176 27.02 7.23 32.89
C SER A 176 28.40 7.15 32.24
N GLU A 177 28.63 7.76 31.07
CA GLU A 177 29.92 7.65 30.36
C GLU A 177 30.91 8.79 30.65
N MET A 178 30.43 9.97 31.07
CA MET A 178 31.30 11.08 31.47
C MET A 178 31.92 10.87 32.87
N VAL A 179 31.30 10.07 33.73
CA VAL A 179 31.83 9.75 35.07
C VAL A 179 32.95 8.69 35.00
N SER A 180 32.87 7.72 34.08
CA SER A 180 33.92 6.69 33.92
C SER A 180 35.23 7.21 33.31
N LEU A 181 35.17 8.28 32.51
CA LEU A 181 36.36 8.91 31.92
C LEU A 181 37.12 9.78 32.94
N HIS A 182 36.43 10.37 33.92
CA HIS A 182 37.10 11.18 34.95
C HIS A 182 37.78 10.33 36.03
N LEU A 183 37.29 9.11 36.31
CA LEU A 183 37.87 8.17 37.29
C LEU A 183 39.09 7.38 36.76
N SER A 184 39.36 7.39 35.46
CA SER A 184 40.51 6.68 34.86
C SER A 184 41.73 7.57 34.66
N GLN A 185 41.66 8.83 35.10
CA GLN A 185 42.73 9.84 34.94
C GLN A 185 43.35 10.26 36.28
N GLU A 186 42.92 9.65 37.39
CA GLU A 186 43.41 9.86 38.76
C GLU A 186 44.13 8.64 39.35
N ASP A 187 44.80 7.83 38.51
CA ASP A 187 45.82 6.87 38.94
C ASP A 187 47.15 7.10 38.20
#